data_AF-F7RXR9-F1
#
_entry.id   AF-F7RXR9-F1
#
_cell.length_a   1.000
_cell.length_b   1.000
_cell.length_c   1.000
_cell.angle_alpha   90.00
_cell.angle_beta   90.00
_cell.angle_gamma   90.00
#
_symmetry.space_group_name_H-M   'P 1'
#
loop_
_entity.id
_entity.type
_entity.pdbx_description
1 polymer ?
#
loop_
_entity_poly.entity_id
_entity_poly.type
_entity_poly.pdbx_seq_one_letter_code
_entity_poly.pdbx_strand_id
1 'polypeptide(L)'
;MNKPNPCEAVEEKLSAYLDDELTQQEQQRIYLHIQQCPECSALLQELESMRTDVKDALLTSVDARDLPTILNDQPARWLSWIGWSLFALGFLLVGGFFVWELSRELLTDTGTPWWLRLGVAGLYLGLAVLFLSVLRQRIVARKTDKYKKVNL
;
A
#
# COMPACT_ATOMS: atom_id res chain seq x y z
N MET A 1 -34.80 -18.61 -30.25
CA MET A 1 -34.15 -18.33 -28.95
C MET A 1 -33.72 -19.68 -28.39
N ASN A 2 -32.47 -20.06 -28.62
CA ASN A 2 -31.93 -21.34 -28.16
C ASN A 2 -31.73 -21.21 -26.65
N LYS A 3 -32.46 -21.98 -25.83
CA LYS A 3 -32.18 -22.03 -24.40
C LYS A 3 -30.78 -22.65 -24.26
N PRO A 4 -29.82 -21.99 -23.59
CA PRO A 4 -28.53 -22.62 -23.33
C PRO A 4 -28.78 -23.92 -22.58
N ASN A 5 -28.05 -24.98 -22.93
CA ASN A 5 -28.15 -26.22 -22.19
C ASN A 5 -27.79 -25.93 -20.73
N PRO A 6 -28.47 -26.55 -19.74
CA PRO A 6 -28.26 -26.24 -18.33
C PRO A 6 -26.79 -26.41 -17.89
N CYS A 7 -26.01 -27.24 -18.58
CA CYS A 7 -24.58 -27.42 -18.36
C CYS A 7 -23.73 -26.22 -18.83
N GLU A 8 -24.09 -25.56 -19.94
CA GLU A 8 -23.35 -24.42 -20.51
C GLU A 8 -23.36 -23.21 -19.56
N ALA A 9 -24.52 -22.96 -18.92
CA ALA A 9 -24.66 -21.90 -17.92
C ALA A 9 -23.95 -22.21 -16.59
N VAL A 10 -23.67 -23.48 -16.31
CA VAL A 10 -22.91 -23.91 -15.13
C VAL A 10 -21.42 -23.80 -15.41
N GLU A 11 -20.98 -24.24 -16.58
CA GLU A 11 -19.58 -24.16 -17.02
C GLU A 11 -19.03 -22.74 -16.95
N GLU A 12 -19.77 -21.75 -17.47
CA GLU A 12 -19.41 -20.33 -17.39
C GLU A 12 -19.22 -19.83 -15.95
N LYS A 13 -19.91 -20.44 -14.98
CA LYS A 13 -19.92 -20.02 -13.57
C LYS A 13 -19.09 -20.90 -12.65
N LEU A 14 -18.44 -21.95 -13.14
CA LEU A 14 -17.63 -22.87 -12.32
C LEU A 14 -16.41 -22.16 -11.70
N SER A 15 -15.73 -21.27 -12.43
CA SER A 15 -14.62 -20.49 -11.88
C SER A 15 -15.09 -19.56 -10.76
N ALA A 16 -16.17 -18.82 -10.99
CA ALA A 16 -16.76 -17.94 -9.97
C ALA A 16 -17.27 -18.71 -8.74
N TYR A 17 -17.73 -19.95 -8.94
CA TYR A 17 -18.09 -20.86 -7.85
C TYR A 17 -16.86 -21.27 -7.02
N LEU A 18 -15.73 -21.57 -7.67
CA LEU A 18 -14.47 -21.96 -7.02
C LEU A 18 -13.83 -20.82 -6.20
N ASP A 19 -14.08 -19.58 -6.61
CA ASP A 19 -13.56 -18.35 -5.99
C ASP A 19 -14.53 -17.73 -4.97
N ASP A 20 -15.67 -18.38 -4.67
CA ASP A 20 -16.72 -17.88 -3.76
C ASP A 20 -17.31 -16.50 -4.17
N GLU A 21 -17.31 -16.18 -5.47
CA GLU A 21 -17.80 -14.89 -6.00
C GLU A 21 -19.28 -14.89 -6.39
N LEU A 22 -19.95 -16.05 -6.28
CA LEU A 22 -21.36 -16.19 -6.64
C LEU A 22 -22.30 -15.76 -5.52
N THR A 23 -23.51 -15.33 -5.90
CA THR A 23 -24.58 -15.13 -4.93
C THR A 23 -25.00 -16.48 -4.31
N GLN A 24 -25.54 -16.46 -3.08
CA GLN A 24 -26.02 -17.68 -2.41
C GLN A 24 -27.02 -18.48 -3.28
N GLN A 25 -27.88 -17.78 -4.03
CA GLN A 25 -28.84 -18.42 -4.92
C GLN A 25 -28.18 -19.15 -6.10
N GLU A 26 -27.11 -18.59 -6.65
CA GLU A 26 -26.36 -19.17 -7.76
C GLU A 26 -25.48 -20.33 -7.28
N GLN A 27 -24.83 -20.17 -6.14
CA GLN A 27 -24.03 -21.21 -5.51
C GLN A 27 -24.87 -22.47 -5.23
N GLN A 28 -26.09 -22.32 -4.70
CA GLN A 28 -27.00 -23.44 -4.48
C GLN A 28 -27.45 -24.12 -5.78
N ARG A 29 -27.67 -23.34 -6.86
CA ARG A 29 -28.05 -23.89 -8.17
C ARG A 29 -26.94 -24.72 -8.78
N ILE A 30 -25.70 -24.24 -8.72
CA ILE A 30 -24.53 -24.97 -9.22
C ILE A 30 -24.29 -26.22 -8.37
N TYR A 31 -24.38 -26.10 -7.04
CA TYR A 31 -24.25 -27.23 -6.12
C TYR A 31 -25.21 -28.38 -6.43
N LEU A 32 -26.50 -28.08 -6.68
CA LEU A 32 -27.48 -29.09 -7.05
C LEU A 32 -27.18 -29.70 -8.43
N HIS A 33 -26.65 -28.92 -9.36
CA HIS A 33 -26.33 -29.39 -10.72
C HIS A 33 -25.12 -30.32 -10.73
N ILE A 34 -24.04 -29.98 -10.03
CA ILE A 34 -22.83 -30.82 -9.96
C ILE A 34 -23.09 -32.17 -9.28
N GLN A 35 -24.08 -32.27 -8.40
CA GLN A 35 -24.50 -33.57 -7.83
C GLN A 35 -25.20 -34.48 -8.84
N GLN A 36 -25.80 -33.90 -9.88
CA GLN A 36 -26.64 -34.63 -10.84
C GLN A 36 -25.95 -34.83 -12.20
N CYS A 37 -24.96 -34.01 -12.53
CA CYS A 37 -24.26 -34.03 -13.80
C CYS A 37 -22.79 -34.48 -13.64
N PRO A 38 -22.40 -35.67 -14.14
CA PRO A 38 -21.03 -36.15 -14.03
C PRO A 38 -20.03 -35.29 -14.81
N GLU A 39 -20.41 -34.75 -15.97
CA GLU A 39 -19.58 -33.86 -16.80
C GLU A 39 -19.16 -32.60 -16.04
N CYS A 40 -20.11 -31.87 -15.44
CA CYS A 40 -19.82 -30.64 -14.70
C CYS A 40 -19.03 -30.91 -13.40
N SER A 41 -19.22 -32.08 -12.78
CA SER A 41 -18.43 -32.47 -11.61
C SER A 41 -16.97 -32.76 -11.98
N ALA A 42 -16.72 -33.36 -13.14
CA ALA A 42 -15.36 -33.62 -13.64
C ALA A 42 -14.64 -32.31 -13.99
N LEU A 43 -15.32 -31.37 -14.64
CA LEU A 43 -14.78 -30.04 -14.95
C LEU A 43 -14.41 -29.26 -13.67
N LEU A 44 -15.25 -29.30 -12.64
CA LEU A 44 -14.93 -28.66 -11.35
C LEU A 44 -13.66 -29.27 -10.73
N GLN A 45 -13.54 -30.60 -10.75
CA GLN A 45 -12.38 -31.30 -10.20
C GLN A 45 -11.07 -30.97 -10.95
N GLU A 46 -11.15 -30.81 -12.27
CA GLU A 46 -10.02 -30.37 -13.10
C GLU A 46 -9.57 -28.95 -12.71
N LEU A 47 -10.50 -28.01 -12.59
CA LEU A 47 -10.21 -26.65 -12.13
C LEU A 47 -9.60 -26.61 -10.72
N GLU A 48 -10.12 -27.44 -9.80
CA GLU A 48 -9.57 -27.61 -8.45
C GLU A 48 -8.12 -28.14 -8.46
N SER A 49 -7.81 -29.10 -9.34
CA SER A 49 -6.44 -29.61 -9.49
C SER A 49 -5.48 -28.53 -10.00
N MET A 50 -5.86 -27.77 -11.02
CA MET A 50 -5.03 -26.68 -11.57
C MET A 50 -4.75 -25.60 -10.51
N ARG A 51 -5.76 -25.23 -9.71
CA ARG A 51 -5.61 -24.29 -8.59
C ARG A 51 -4.61 -24.81 -7.56
N THR A 52 -4.68 -26.10 -7.25
CA THR A 52 -3.78 -26.75 -6.29
C THR A 52 -2.35 -26.77 -6.81
N ASP A 53 -2.15 -27.11 -8.08
CA ASP A 53 -0.82 -27.12 -8.71
C ASP A 53 -0.18 -25.73 -8.74
N VAL A 54 -0.95 -24.69 -9.06
CA VAL A 54 -0.48 -23.29 -9.02
C VAL A 54 -0.13 -22.87 -7.59
N LYS A 55 -0.98 -23.23 -6.62
CA LYS A 55 -0.74 -22.94 -5.20
C LYS A 55 0.53 -23.63 -4.72
N ASP A 56 0.73 -24.89 -5.07
CA ASP A 56 1.91 -25.66 -4.69
C ASP A 56 3.16 -25.14 -5.40
N ALA A 57 3.09 -24.72 -6.66
CA ALA A 57 4.20 -24.07 -7.36
C ALA A 57 4.59 -22.74 -6.70
N LEU A 58 3.61 -21.91 -6.30
CA LEU A 58 3.85 -20.66 -5.56
C LEU A 58 4.47 -20.92 -4.18
N LEU A 59 3.96 -21.91 -3.43
CA LEU A 59 4.50 -22.30 -2.12
C LEU A 59 5.88 -22.95 -2.22
N THR A 60 6.18 -23.64 -3.31
CA THR A 60 7.52 -24.19 -3.56
C THR A 60 8.52 -23.07 -3.87
N SER A 61 8.07 -21.96 -4.47
CA SER A 61 8.93 -20.80 -4.76
C SER A 61 9.17 -19.88 -3.56
N VAL A 62 8.34 -19.97 -2.52
CA VAL A 62 8.46 -19.18 -1.29
C VAL A 62 8.35 -20.15 -0.11
N ASP A 63 9.48 -20.71 0.36
CA ASP A 63 9.47 -21.47 1.60
C ASP A 63 8.99 -20.51 2.71
N ALA A 64 7.83 -20.79 3.28
CA ALA A 64 7.24 -19.98 4.34
C ALA A 64 8.17 -19.85 5.57
N ARG A 65 9.19 -20.72 5.69
CA ARG A 65 10.25 -20.63 6.69
C ARG A 65 11.25 -19.49 6.46
N ASP A 66 11.46 -19.07 5.21
CA ASP A 66 12.41 -18.00 4.87
C ASP A 66 11.78 -16.61 4.90
N LEU A 67 10.45 -16.54 4.89
CA LEU A 67 9.66 -15.32 5.00
C LEU A 67 10.08 -14.43 6.19
N PRO A 68 10.24 -14.91 7.44
CA PRO A 68 10.70 -14.07 8.54
C PRO A 68 12.13 -13.54 8.35
N THR A 69 12.99 -14.26 7.64
CA THR A 69 14.39 -13.87 7.39
C THR A 69 14.46 -12.70 6.40
N ILE A 70 13.64 -12.73 5.35
CA ILE A 70 13.54 -11.64 4.35
C ILE A 70 12.84 -10.41 4.93
N LEU A 71 11.78 -10.61 5.72
CA LEU A 71 11.07 -9.50 6.39
C LEU A 71 11.90 -8.83 7.48
N ASN A 72 12.82 -9.57 8.12
CA ASN A 72 13.64 -9.08 9.21
C ASN A 72 15.09 -8.79 8.77
N ASP A 73 15.26 -8.32 7.53
CA ASP A 73 16.57 -7.93 7.00
C ASP A 73 17.08 -6.65 7.71
N GLN A 74 17.78 -6.89 8.81
CA GLN A 74 18.27 -5.90 9.76
C GLN A 74 19.27 -4.85 9.21
N PRO A 75 20.14 -5.13 8.20
CA PRO A 75 21.06 -4.10 7.70
C PRO A 75 20.35 -2.94 6.99
N ALA A 76 19.20 -3.18 6.36
CA ALA A 76 18.42 -2.13 5.68
C ALA A 76 17.86 -1.09 6.67
N ARG A 77 17.53 -1.53 7.88
CA ARG A 77 16.97 -0.67 8.93
C ARG A 77 18.02 0.27 9.52
N TRP A 78 19.27 -0.18 9.63
CA TRP A 78 20.37 0.63 10.17
C TRP A 78 20.89 1.66 9.15
N LEU A 79 21.04 1.28 7.87
CA LEU A 79 21.33 2.23 6.79
C LEU A 79 20.26 3.31 6.67
N SER A 80 18.99 2.94 6.82
CA SER A 80 17.90 3.90 6.80
C SER A 80 18.04 4.93 7.92
N TRP A 81 18.40 4.53 9.13
CA TRP A 81 18.59 5.46 10.25
C TRP A 81 19.77 6.42 10.04
N ILE A 82 20.88 5.91 9.50
CA ILE A 82 22.05 6.73 9.15
C ILE A 82 21.68 7.73 8.06
N GLY A 83 21.01 7.28 7.01
CA GLY A 83 20.55 8.12 5.90
C GLY A 83 19.64 9.25 6.37
N TRP A 84 18.63 8.94 7.20
CA TRP A 84 17.75 9.96 7.78
C TRP A 84 18.49 10.94 8.69
N SER A 85 19.48 10.48 9.46
CA SER A 85 20.28 11.35 10.33
C SER A 85 21.13 12.32 9.53
N LEU A 86 21.83 11.83 8.49
CA LEU A 86 22.65 12.66 7.62
C LEU A 86 21.80 13.66 6.82
N PHE A 87 20.63 13.23 6.34
CA PHE A 87 19.67 14.08 5.65
C PHE A 87 19.13 15.18 6.57
N ALA A 88 18.72 14.83 7.79
CA ALA A 88 18.23 15.80 8.77
C ALA A 88 19.31 16.83 9.15
N LEU A 89 20.56 16.39 9.32
CA LEU A 89 21.69 17.27 9.59
C LEU A 89 21.94 18.23 8.42
N GLY A 90 21.97 17.72 7.19
CA GLY A 90 22.13 18.54 5.98
C GLY A 90 21.01 19.57 5.82
N PHE A 91 19.76 19.15 6.04
CA PHE A 91 18.61 20.05 6.00
C PHE A 91 18.71 21.16 7.05
N LEU A 92 19.18 20.85 8.26
CA LEU A 92 19.36 21.83 9.34
C LEU A 92 20.44 22.87 8.99
N LEU A 93 21.58 22.43 8.45
CA LEU A 93 22.66 23.34 8.05
C LEU A 93 22.26 24.26 6.88
N VAL A 94 21.69 23.67 5.82
CA VAL A 94 21.25 24.43 4.64
C VAL A 94 20.09 25.35 5.00
N GLY A 95 19.08 24.83 5.72
CA GLY A 95 17.94 25.63 6.17
C GLY A 95 18.37 26.78 7.08
N GLY A 96 19.31 26.54 8.00
CA GLY A 96 19.89 27.57 8.87
C GLY A 96 20.62 28.66 8.09
N PHE A 97 21.43 28.29 7.10
CA PHE A 97 22.09 29.24 6.21
C PHE A 97 21.08 30.09 5.42
N PHE A 98 20.04 29.46 4.85
CA PHE A 98 18.97 30.16 4.14
C PHE A 98 18.23 31.16 5.04
N VAL A 99 17.88 30.76 6.27
CA VAL A 99 17.23 31.65 7.25
C VAL A 99 18.15 32.80 7.63
N TRP A 100 19.44 32.54 7.83
CA TRP A 100 20.43 33.56 8.14
C TRP A 100 20.54 34.59 7.01
N GLU A 101 20.72 34.14 5.77
CA GLU A 101 20.86 35.02 4.60
C GLU A 101 19.58 35.85 4.39
N LEU A 102 18.41 35.21 4.48
CA LEU A 102 17.12 35.90 4.41
C LEU A 102 16.99 36.97 5.50
N SER A 103 17.40 36.66 6.74
CA SER A 103 17.35 37.62 7.84
C SER A 103 18.27 38.82 7.60
N ARG A 104 19.46 38.57 7.05
CA ARG A 104 20.44 39.62 6.72
C ARG A 104 19.92 40.55 5.64
N GLU A 105 19.35 39.99 4.58
CA GLU A 105 18.81 40.76 3.44
C GLU A 105 17.55 41.53 3.82
N LEU A 106 16.68 40.97 4.68
CA LEU A 106 15.50 41.68 5.20
C LEU A 106 15.85 42.84 6.12
N LEU A 107 16.85 42.66 7.01
CA LEU A 107 17.18 43.61 8.07
C LEU A 107 18.22 44.68 7.66
N THR A 108 19.11 44.38 6.73
CA THR A 108 20.31 45.21 6.48
C THR A 108 20.34 45.86 5.11
N ASP A 109 19.73 45.24 4.10
CA ASP A 109 19.72 45.78 2.75
C ASP A 109 18.51 46.69 2.54
N THR A 110 18.70 47.83 1.86
CA THR A 110 17.65 48.83 1.55
C THR A 110 17.37 48.91 0.04
N GLY A 111 18.09 48.15 -0.78
CA GLY A 111 17.93 48.15 -2.25
C GLY A 111 16.76 47.30 -2.77
N THR A 112 16.27 46.32 -2.00
CA THR A 112 15.16 45.44 -2.42
C THR A 112 13.79 46.03 -2.12
N PRO A 113 12.83 46.01 -3.07
CA PRO A 113 11.47 46.48 -2.85
C PRO A 113 10.77 45.75 -1.70
N TRP A 114 10.03 46.47 -0.86
CA TRP A 114 9.40 45.93 0.35
C TRP A 114 8.36 44.82 0.07
N TRP A 115 7.64 44.88 -1.05
CA TRP A 115 6.66 43.84 -1.43
C TRP A 115 7.32 42.50 -1.76
N LEU A 116 8.52 42.52 -2.35
CA LEU A 116 9.27 41.30 -2.64
C LEU A 116 9.71 40.62 -1.33
N ARG A 117 10.16 41.41 -0.34
CA ARG A 117 10.50 40.91 1.00
C ARG A 117 9.31 40.22 1.67
N LEU A 118 8.13 40.85 1.60
CA LEU A 118 6.90 40.26 2.13
C LEU A 118 6.47 39.00 1.38
N GLY A 119 6.60 38.99 0.05
CA GLY A 119 6.29 37.82 -0.76
C GLY A 119 7.16 36.62 -0.40
N VAL A 120 8.48 36.83 -0.29
CA VAL A 120 9.43 35.79 0.11
C VAL A 120 9.18 35.32 1.54
N ALA A 121 9.04 36.25 2.49
CA ALA A 121 8.75 35.91 3.89
C ALA A 121 7.44 35.13 4.03
N GLY A 122 6.38 35.55 3.32
CA GLY A 122 5.09 34.87 3.30
C GLY A 122 5.18 33.46 2.71
N LEU A 123 5.97 33.26 1.65
CA LEU A 123 6.19 31.94 1.04
C LEU A 123 6.86 30.98 2.03
N TYR A 124 7.95 31.40 2.68
CA TYR A 124 8.64 30.57 3.67
C TYR A 124 7.81 30.32 4.93
N LEU A 125 7.10 31.33 5.44
CA LEU A 125 6.19 31.16 6.57
C LEU A 125 5.03 30.21 6.22
N GLY A 126 4.46 30.34 5.03
CA GLY A 126 3.41 29.45 4.54
C GLY A 126 3.90 28.00 4.46
N LEU A 127 5.08 27.77 3.88
CA LEU A 127 5.72 26.45 3.84
C LEU A 127 5.93 25.89 5.26
N ALA A 128 6.45 26.70 6.19
CA ALA A 128 6.69 26.31 7.57
C ALA A 128 5.39 25.92 8.30
N VAL A 129 4.32 26.71 8.14
CA VAL A 129 3.00 26.41 8.73
C VAL A 129 2.41 25.12 8.17
N LEU A 130 2.46 24.92 6.86
CA LEU A 130 2.00 23.68 6.22
C LEU A 130 2.81 22.47 6.71
N PHE A 131 4.13 22.61 6.80
CA PHE A 131 5.01 21.57 7.33
C PHE A 131 4.66 21.22 8.78
N LEU A 132 4.47 22.22 9.64
CA LEU A 132 4.09 22.00 11.05
C LEU A 132 2.70 21.36 11.18
N SER A 133 1.75 21.72 10.31
CA SER A 133 0.42 21.10 10.26
C SER A 133 0.52 19.60 9.96
N VAL A 134 1.24 19.24 8.90
CA VAL A 134 1.45 17.84 8.51
C VAL A 134 2.26 17.09 9.56
N LEU A 135 3.29 17.72 10.13
CA LEU A 135 4.11 17.13 11.19
C LEU A 135 3.25 16.81 12.42
N ARG A 136 2.38 17.74 12.84
CA ARG A 136 1.42 17.52 13.93
C ARG A 136 0.49 16.36 13.61
N GLN A 137 -0.10 16.34 12.41
CA GLN A 137 -0.97 15.24 11.98
C GLN A 137 -0.24 13.90 12.04
N ARG A 138 1.01 13.84 11.56
CA ARG A 138 1.81 12.62 11.55
C ARG A 138 2.19 12.15 12.96
N ILE A 139 2.53 13.06 13.86
CA ILE A 139 2.83 12.74 15.26
C ILE A 139 1.59 12.18 15.96
N VAL A 140 0.42 12.79 15.77
CA VAL A 140 -0.84 12.30 16.36
C VAL A 140 -1.18 10.93 15.78
N ALA A 141 -1.15 10.76 14.46
CA ALA A 141 -1.41 9.47 13.82
C ALA A 141 -0.50 8.35 14.35
N ARG A 142 0.81 8.63 14.54
CA ARG A 142 1.76 7.67 15.13
C ARG A 142 1.46 7.29 16.58
N LYS A 143 0.80 8.16 17.36
CA LYS A 143 0.43 7.89 18.75
C LYS A 143 -0.89 7.11 18.85
N THR A 144 -1.82 7.34 17.92
CA THR A 144 -3.18 6.77 17.94
C THR A 144 -3.33 5.50 17.08
N ASP A 145 -2.22 4.95 16.58
CA ASP A 145 -2.25 3.75 15.75
C ASP A 145 -2.64 2.50 16.58
N LYS A 146 -3.83 1.97 16.29
CA LYS A 146 -4.44 0.80 16.95
C LYS A 146 -3.60 -0.46 16.78
N TYR A 147 -2.87 -0.59 15.68
CA TYR A 147 -2.13 -1.81 15.33
C TYR A 147 -0.70 -1.82 15.88
N LYS A 148 -0.24 -0.72 16.50
CA LYS A 148 1.12 -0.61 17.06
C LYS A 148 1.47 -1.67 18.12
N LYS A 149 0.46 -2.29 18.77
CA LYS A 149 0.65 -3.27 19.84
C LYS A 149 0.41 -4.72 19.42
N VAL A 150 0.08 -4.96 18.15
CA VAL A 150 -0.16 -6.31 17.64
C VAL A 150 1.16 -6.79 17.04
N ASN A 151 1.88 -7.66 17.76
CA ASN A 151 2.97 -8.43 17.15
C ASN A 151 2.31 -9.52 16.29
N LEU A 152 2.59 -9.50 14.99
CA LEU A 152 2.31 -10.59 14.06
C LEU A 152 3.28 -11.75 14.31
#